data_AF-A0AAF0THW6-F1
#
_entry.id   AF-A0AAF0THW6-F1
#
_cell.length_a   1.000
_cell.length_b   1.000
_cell.length_c   1.000
_cell.angle_alpha   90.00
_cell.angle_beta   90.00
_cell.angle_gamma   90.00
#
_symmetry.space_group_name_H-M   'P 1'
#
loop_
_entity.id
_entity.type
_entity.pdbx_description
1 polymer ?
#
loop_
_entity_poly.entity_id
_entity_poly.type
_entity_poly.pdbx_seq_one_letter_code
_entity_poly.pdbx_strand_id
1 'polypeptide(L)'
;MVVHKDVTFFACLLVLGLMFLLVSATIDHDHDHDHDHDHDHDHDHDHDHDHHDDHDPKPCSRECGDFSYGICPRSEGSPRNPICTTCCAGYKGCHYYSADGKFICEGESDPRKPNEHCPRECDHKIAYSKCPRSEGPTIIKPTGCTSCCTGYKGCYYYSKKGKFVCEGKSDEPKSCSQKCDPKVSYMTCPHTGSTYHTGVCVNCCTAKAGCNLYSHDGSLICIGDPKNH
;
A
#
# COMPACT_ATOMS: atom_id res chain seq x y z
N MET A 1 65.77 0.60 -4.40
CA MET A 1 64.57 -0.20 -4.06
C MET A 1 63.42 0.09 -5.03
N VAL A 2 63.62 -0.14 -6.34
CA VAL A 2 62.60 0.17 -7.38
C VAL A 2 62.13 -1.09 -8.12
N VAL A 3 62.91 -2.17 -8.12
CA VAL A 3 62.60 -3.43 -8.85
C VAL A 3 61.49 -4.27 -8.21
N HIS A 4 61.17 -4.04 -6.93
CA HIS A 4 60.27 -4.92 -6.18
C HIS A 4 58.77 -4.62 -6.41
N LYS A 5 58.43 -3.42 -6.91
CA LYS A 5 57.05 -2.96 -7.12
C LYS A 5 56.46 -3.46 -8.45
N ASP A 6 57.30 -3.63 -9.46
CA ASP A 6 56.84 -4.07 -10.78
C ASP A 6 56.48 -5.56 -10.77
N VAL A 7 57.27 -6.38 -10.05
CA VAL A 7 57.02 -7.83 -9.93
C VAL A 7 55.71 -8.13 -9.17
N THR A 8 55.36 -7.31 -8.18
CA THR A 8 54.10 -7.46 -7.43
C THR A 8 52.88 -7.07 -8.26
N PHE A 9 53.02 -6.06 -9.12
CA PHE A 9 51.92 -5.63 -10.00
C PHE A 9 51.58 -6.68 -11.06
N PHE A 10 52.59 -7.27 -11.71
CA PHE A 10 52.38 -8.34 -12.69
C PHE A 10 51.78 -9.61 -12.06
N ALA A 11 52.17 -9.95 -10.83
CA ALA A 11 51.59 -11.08 -10.11
C ALA A 11 50.09 -10.88 -9.82
N CYS A 12 49.67 -9.67 -9.39
CA CYS A 12 48.25 -9.37 -9.15
C CYS A 12 47.40 -9.45 -10.42
N LEU A 13 47.90 -8.97 -11.56
CA LEU A 13 47.18 -9.03 -12.83
C LEU A 13 46.98 -10.49 -13.31
N LEU A 14 47.99 -11.34 -13.12
CA LEU A 14 47.89 -12.78 -13.43
C LEU A 14 46.82 -13.47 -12.57
N VAL A 15 46.79 -13.19 -11.27
CA VAL A 15 45.79 -13.79 -10.35
C VAL A 15 44.37 -13.30 -10.69
N LEU A 16 44.19 -12.00 -10.96
CA LEU A 16 42.88 -11.46 -11.33
C LEU A 16 42.39 -12.00 -12.68
N GLY A 17 43.29 -12.17 -13.66
CA GLY A 17 42.96 -12.79 -14.95
C GLY A 17 42.56 -14.26 -14.84
N LEU A 18 43.26 -15.04 -14.01
CA LEU A 18 42.92 -16.44 -13.72
C LEU A 18 41.56 -16.58 -13.03
N MET A 19 41.22 -15.68 -12.11
CA MET A 19 39.92 -15.67 -11.44
C MET A 19 38.78 -15.36 -12.42
N PHE A 20 38.98 -14.44 -13.37
CA PHE A 20 37.99 -14.12 -14.41
C PHE A 20 37.75 -15.27 -15.39
N LEU A 21 38.82 -16.01 -15.76
CA LEU A 21 38.72 -17.21 -16.59
C LEU A 21 37.93 -18.34 -15.90
N LEU A 22 38.12 -18.52 -14.58
CA LEU A 22 37.41 -19.54 -13.81
C LEU A 22 35.90 -19.25 -13.68
N VAL A 23 35.50 -17.98 -13.57
CA VAL A 23 34.08 -17.57 -13.50
C VAL A 23 33.36 -17.76 -14.84
N SER A 24 34.08 -17.61 -15.96
CA SER A 24 33.50 -17.78 -17.29
C SER A 24 33.26 -19.25 -17.66
N ALA A 25 33.92 -20.20 -16.97
CA ALA A 25 33.82 -21.62 -17.26
C ALA A 25 32.66 -22.34 -16.52
N THR A 26 31.85 -21.63 -15.73
CA THR A 26 30.75 -22.24 -14.93
C THR A 26 29.35 -21.84 -15.38
N ILE A 27 29.21 -21.16 -16.52
CA ILE A 27 27.90 -20.86 -17.12
C ILE A 27 27.77 -21.72 -18.36
N ASP A 28 27.44 -22.99 -18.15
CA ASP A 28 26.84 -23.80 -19.19
C ASP A 28 26.04 -24.87 -18.48
N HIS A 29 24.73 -24.89 -18.71
CA HIS A 29 23.81 -26.04 -18.65
C HIS A 29 22.43 -25.50 -19.05
N ASP A 30 22.29 -25.22 -20.35
CA ASP A 30 20.99 -25.16 -20.99
C ASP A 30 20.39 -26.58 -21.02
N HIS A 31 19.22 -26.72 -20.41
CA HIS A 31 18.37 -27.89 -20.59
C HIS A 31 17.14 -27.45 -21.37
N ASP A 32 17.28 -27.44 -22.70
CA ASP A 32 16.14 -27.44 -23.62
C ASP A 32 15.44 -28.80 -23.51
N HIS A 33 14.18 -28.76 -23.08
CA HIS A 33 13.27 -29.88 -23.20
C HIS A 33 12.18 -29.49 -24.21
N ASP A 34 12.45 -29.79 -25.48
CA ASP A 34 11.43 -29.86 -26.51
C ASP A 34 10.53 -31.07 -26.21
N HIS A 35 9.29 -30.79 -25.84
CA HIS A 35 8.22 -31.77 -25.83
C HIS A 35 7.12 -31.32 -26.78
N ASP A 36 7.25 -31.77 -28.03
CA ASP A 36 6.15 -31.81 -28.98
C ASP A 36 5.10 -32.80 -28.46
N HIS A 37 3.95 -32.28 -28.05
CA HIS A 37 2.74 -33.06 -27.87
C HIS A 37 1.63 -32.45 -28.72
N ASP A 38 1.54 -32.96 -29.94
CA ASP A 38 0.34 -32.86 -30.76
C ASP A 38 -0.78 -33.66 -30.09
N HIS A 39 -1.69 -32.95 -29.45
CA HIS A 39 -2.99 -33.47 -29.07
C HIS A 39 -4.07 -32.57 -29.65
N ASP A 40 -4.46 -32.91 -30.89
CA ASP A 40 -5.73 -32.52 -31.46
C ASP A 40 -6.86 -33.15 -30.63
N HIS A 41 -7.45 -32.32 -29.78
CA HIS A 41 -8.74 -32.61 -29.18
C HIS A 41 -9.68 -31.44 -29.46
N ASP A 42 -10.35 -31.55 -30.61
CA ASP A 42 -11.59 -30.84 -30.89
C ASP A 42 -12.63 -31.28 -29.86
N HIS A 43 -12.83 -30.46 -28.85
CA HIS A 43 -14.00 -30.50 -27.99
C HIS A 43 -14.65 -29.13 -27.99
N ASP A 44 -15.58 -28.96 -28.93
CA ASP A 44 -16.64 -27.97 -28.85
C ASP A 44 -17.48 -28.26 -27.61
N HIS A 45 -17.14 -27.59 -26.52
CA HIS A 45 -18.02 -27.41 -25.39
C HIS A 45 -18.20 -25.92 -25.16
N ASP A 46 -19.22 -25.36 -25.82
CA ASP A 46 -19.87 -24.14 -25.41
C ASP A 46 -20.46 -24.35 -24.01
N HIS A 47 -19.63 -24.09 -23.01
CA HIS A 47 -20.08 -23.79 -21.68
C HIS A 47 -19.70 -22.34 -21.41
N ASP A 48 -20.67 -21.46 -21.67
CA ASP A 48 -20.78 -20.15 -21.03
C ASP A 48 -20.86 -20.39 -19.51
N HIS A 49 -19.69 -20.57 -18.91
CA HIS A 49 -19.50 -20.32 -17.50
C HIS A 49 -19.15 -18.85 -17.38
N ASP A 50 -20.17 -18.06 -17.10
CA ASP A 50 -20.04 -16.82 -16.36
C ASP A 50 -19.24 -17.13 -15.07
N HIS A 51 -17.92 -17.08 -15.18
CA HIS A 51 -17.05 -16.84 -14.05
C HIS A 51 -17.29 -15.40 -13.63
N HIS A 52 -18.40 -15.21 -12.91
CA HIS A 52 -18.38 -14.30 -11.79
C HIS A 52 -17.23 -14.78 -10.89
N ASP A 53 -16.04 -14.23 -11.14
CA ASP A 53 -15.03 -14.04 -10.11
C ASP A 53 -15.70 -13.18 -9.04
N ASP A 54 -16.50 -13.83 -8.20
CA ASP A 54 -16.82 -13.36 -6.87
C ASP A 54 -15.46 -13.23 -6.18
N HIS A 55 -14.88 -12.04 -6.32
CA HIS A 55 -13.77 -11.53 -5.52
C HIS A 55 -14.24 -11.34 -4.08
N ASP A 56 -14.87 -12.36 -3.49
CA ASP A 56 -14.98 -12.44 -2.06
C ASP A 56 -13.56 -12.64 -1.53
N PRO A 57 -13.00 -11.65 -0.82
CA PRO A 57 -11.66 -11.76 -0.29
C PRO A 57 -11.64 -12.97 0.65
N LYS A 58 -10.76 -13.94 0.36
CA LYS A 58 -10.60 -15.14 1.19
C LYS A 58 -10.56 -14.72 2.67
N PRO A 59 -11.47 -15.23 3.51
CA PRO A 59 -11.56 -14.78 4.88
C PRO A 59 -10.23 -15.06 5.59
N CYS A 60 -9.71 -14.03 6.26
CA CYS A 60 -8.49 -14.17 7.04
C CYS A 60 -8.66 -15.25 8.11
N SER A 61 -7.61 -16.07 8.31
CA SER A 61 -7.58 -17.02 9.42
C SER A 61 -7.63 -16.28 10.75
N ARG A 62 -8.10 -16.95 11.81
CA ARG A 62 -8.15 -16.41 13.18
C ARG A 62 -6.78 -16.36 13.87
N GLU A 63 -5.71 -16.32 13.09
CA GLU A 63 -4.35 -16.23 13.59
C GLU A 63 -4.06 -14.82 14.12
N CYS A 64 -3.54 -14.76 15.35
CA CYS A 64 -3.07 -13.53 15.97
C CYS A 64 -1.61 -13.30 15.57
N GLY A 65 -1.33 -12.22 14.84
CA GLY A 65 0.05 -11.87 14.48
C GLY A 65 0.81 -11.24 15.66
N ASP A 66 2.11 -11.54 15.78
CA ASP A 66 2.98 -10.98 16.82
C ASP A 66 3.82 -9.79 16.31
N PHE A 67 3.14 -8.71 15.91
CA PHE A 67 3.79 -7.48 15.45
C PHE A 67 4.03 -6.51 16.60
N SER A 68 4.99 -5.59 16.40
CA SER A 68 5.28 -4.52 17.36
C SER A 68 4.67 -3.20 16.93
N TYR A 69 4.79 -2.86 15.64
CA TYR A 69 4.22 -1.67 15.06
C TYR A 69 3.99 -1.86 13.55
N GLY A 70 3.18 -0.99 12.96
CA GLY A 70 3.04 -0.84 11.52
C GLY A 70 3.29 0.61 11.09
N ILE A 71 3.91 0.79 9.92
CA ILE A 71 4.10 2.09 9.27
C ILE A 71 3.13 2.19 8.10
N CYS A 72 2.39 3.28 7.98
CA CYS A 72 1.45 3.52 6.90
C CYS A 72 1.77 4.87 6.25
N PRO A 73 2.43 4.91 5.08
CA PRO A 73 2.62 6.16 4.35
C PRO A 73 1.26 6.80 4.03
N ARG A 74 1.03 8.00 4.55
CA ARG A 74 -0.20 8.77 4.35
C ARG A 74 0.10 10.23 4.07
N SER A 75 -0.87 10.88 3.42
CA SER A 75 -0.86 12.32 3.27
C SER A 75 -1.00 12.98 4.63
N GLU A 76 -0.05 13.83 5.00
CA GLU A 76 0.00 14.50 6.30
C GLU A 76 0.27 16.00 6.12
N GLY A 77 -0.15 16.78 7.11
CA GLY A 77 0.11 18.21 7.16
C GLY A 77 -0.81 19.05 6.30
N SER A 78 -0.59 20.36 6.36
CA SER A 78 -1.26 21.34 5.52
C SER A 78 -0.41 22.62 5.43
N PRO A 79 -0.71 23.55 4.51
CA PRO A 79 -0.05 24.86 4.47
C PRO A 79 -0.03 25.63 5.79
N ARG A 80 -1.05 25.43 6.65
CA ARG A 80 -1.18 26.14 7.93
C ARG A 80 -0.66 25.36 9.13
N ASN A 81 -0.44 24.06 8.97
CA ASN A 81 0.05 23.17 10.01
C ASN A 81 1.10 22.23 9.39
N PRO A 82 2.36 22.70 9.27
CA PRO A 82 3.39 21.98 8.55
C PRO A 82 3.85 20.72 9.31
N ILE A 83 4.21 19.67 8.59
CA ILE A 83 4.82 18.46 9.17
C ILE A 83 6.33 18.62 9.33
N CYS A 84 6.89 18.00 10.36
CA CYS A 84 8.34 17.85 10.49
C CYS A 84 8.79 16.59 9.77
N THR A 85 9.45 16.75 8.62
CA THR A 85 10.06 15.64 7.88
C THR A 85 11.18 16.16 6.98
N THR A 86 11.85 15.25 6.28
CA THR A 86 12.85 15.54 5.24
C THR A 86 12.57 14.65 4.02
N CYS A 87 13.15 14.95 2.86
CA CYS A 87 13.05 14.05 1.70
C CYS A 87 13.65 12.66 2.01
N CYS A 88 14.74 12.61 2.78
CA CYS A 88 15.38 11.36 3.22
C CYS A 88 14.45 10.47 4.04
N ALA A 89 13.73 11.05 5.02
CA ALA A 89 12.82 10.29 5.89
C ALA A 89 11.44 10.08 5.25
N GLY A 90 11.06 10.92 4.29
CA GLY A 90 9.81 10.82 3.56
C GLY A 90 9.71 9.53 2.76
N TYR A 91 8.50 9.02 2.58
CA TYR A 91 8.28 7.71 1.96
C TYR A 91 8.26 7.79 0.43
N LYS A 92 8.86 6.79 -0.22
CA LYS A 92 8.73 6.59 -1.67
C LYS A 92 7.26 6.48 -2.10
N GLY A 93 6.93 7.05 -3.25
CA GLY A 93 5.56 7.20 -3.73
C GLY A 93 4.76 8.33 -3.07
N CYS A 94 5.32 9.04 -2.09
CA CYS A 94 4.74 10.26 -1.54
C CYS A 94 5.47 11.49 -2.04
N HIS A 95 4.71 12.52 -2.39
CA HIS A 95 5.21 13.82 -2.83
C HIS A 95 5.11 14.85 -1.70
N TYR A 96 6.16 15.64 -1.51
CA TYR A 96 6.26 16.65 -0.46
C TYR A 96 6.24 18.05 -1.06
N TYR A 97 5.50 18.95 -0.43
CA TYR A 97 5.20 20.29 -0.95
C TYR A 97 5.43 21.36 0.12
N SER A 98 5.77 22.56 -0.31
CA SER A 98 5.82 23.75 0.54
C SER A 98 4.43 24.32 0.82
N ALA A 99 4.36 25.30 1.73
CA ALA A 99 3.10 25.92 2.14
C ALA A 99 2.36 26.64 1.00
N ASP A 100 3.09 27.14 0.00
CA ASP A 100 2.53 27.73 -1.24
C ASP A 100 2.12 26.67 -2.28
N GLY A 101 2.34 25.38 -2.00
CA GLY A 101 2.00 24.27 -2.88
C GLY A 101 3.04 23.93 -3.95
N LYS A 102 4.24 24.51 -3.89
CA LYS A 102 5.34 24.11 -4.77
C LYS A 102 5.86 22.72 -4.40
N PHE A 103 6.06 21.87 -5.41
CA PHE A 103 6.66 20.54 -5.23
C PHE A 103 8.14 20.67 -4.83
N ILE A 104 8.55 19.87 -3.83
CA ILE A 104 9.91 19.86 -3.29
C ILE A 104 10.63 18.57 -3.70
N CYS A 105 10.05 17.42 -3.34
CA CYS A 105 10.66 16.11 -3.59
C CYS A 105 9.63 14.98 -3.51
N GLU A 106 9.98 13.84 -4.10
CA GLU A 106 9.43 12.55 -3.71
C GLU A 106 10.25 12.00 -2.54
N GLY A 107 9.61 11.32 -1.59
CA GLY A 107 10.31 10.72 -0.46
C GLY A 107 11.28 9.61 -0.88
N GLU A 108 12.37 9.45 -0.13
CA GLU A 108 13.46 8.51 -0.44
C GLU A 108 13.42 7.22 0.39
N SER A 109 12.69 7.22 1.50
CA SER A 109 12.60 6.11 2.45
C SER A 109 11.68 5.02 1.94
N ASP A 110 12.20 3.80 1.79
CA ASP A 110 11.35 2.64 1.48
C ASP A 110 10.60 2.21 2.75
N PRO A 111 9.25 2.18 2.76
CA PRO A 111 8.48 1.75 3.92
C PRO A 111 8.72 0.31 4.38
N ARG A 112 9.36 -0.54 3.56
CA ARG A 112 9.79 -1.91 3.92
C ARG A 112 11.18 -1.91 4.56
N LYS A 113 12.01 -0.93 4.21
CA LYS A 113 13.36 -0.74 4.73
C LYS A 113 13.67 0.75 4.88
N PRO A 114 13.18 1.39 5.97
CA PRO A 114 13.32 2.81 6.17
C PRO A 114 14.79 3.22 6.25
N ASN A 115 15.08 4.43 5.80
CA ASN A 115 16.43 4.97 5.88
C ASN A 115 16.84 5.12 7.36
N GLU A 116 17.90 4.40 7.77
CA GLU A 116 18.38 4.41 9.16
C GLU A 116 19.06 5.72 9.55
N HIS A 117 19.65 6.43 8.57
CA HIS A 117 20.49 7.61 8.79
C HIS A 117 19.97 8.82 8.02
N CYS A 118 18.86 9.39 8.49
CA CYS A 118 18.37 10.67 8.00
C CYS A 118 18.64 11.80 9.00
N PRO A 119 18.83 13.04 8.51
CA PRO A 119 18.83 14.22 9.38
C PRO A 119 17.54 14.28 10.20
N ARG A 120 17.68 14.55 11.50
CA ARG A 120 16.54 14.73 12.42
C ARG A 120 15.99 16.16 12.41
N GLU A 121 16.72 17.08 11.80
CA GLU A 121 16.28 18.46 11.61
C GLU A 121 15.19 18.49 10.53
N CYS A 122 14.07 19.15 10.85
CA CYS A 122 12.95 19.29 9.91
C CYS A 122 13.39 20.14 8.70
N ASP A 123 13.05 19.72 7.49
CA ASP A 123 13.18 20.60 6.33
C ASP A 123 12.03 21.61 6.36
N HIS A 124 12.33 22.84 6.79
CA HIS A 124 11.36 23.94 6.90
C HIS A 124 10.72 24.35 5.57
N LYS A 125 11.23 23.87 4.43
CA LYS A 125 10.57 24.07 3.14
C LYS A 125 9.33 23.18 3.01
N ILE A 126 9.33 22.00 3.62
CA ILE A 126 8.22 21.04 3.55
C ILE A 126 7.12 21.46 4.52
N ALA A 127 5.90 21.58 4.00
CA ALA A 127 4.71 21.83 4.79
C ALA A 127 3.78 20.61 4.84
N TYR A 128 3.58 19.90 3.72
CA TYR A 128 2.66 18.77 3.68
C TYR A 128 3.08 17.73 2.65
N SER A 129 2.55 16.52 2.81
CA SER A 129 2.75 15.40 1.89
C SER A 129 1.45 15.00 1.21
N LYS A 130 1.56 14.46 0.00
CA LYS A 130 0.50 13.73 -0.69
C LYS A 130 1.01 12.33 -1.01
N CYS A 131 0.34 11.33 -0.46
CA CYS A 131 0.60 9.91 -0.69
C CYS A 131 -0.59 9.27 -1.40
N PRO A 132 -0.44 8.05 -1.95
CA PRO A 132 -1.55 7.34 -2.60
C PRO A 132 -2.75 7.09 -1.67
N ARG A 133 -2.51 7.12 -0.36
CA ARG A 133 -3.53 6.98 0.68
C ARG A 133 -3.46 8.20 1.61
N SER A 134 -4.60 8.67 2.08
CA SER A 134 -4.70 9.86 2.95
C SER A 134 -5.43 9.61 4.27
N GLU A 135 -6.14 8.49 4.39
CA GLU A 135 -6.94 8.18 5.56
C GLU A 135 -6.21 7.23 6.51
N GLY A 136 -6.57 7.27 7.80
CA GLY A 136 -6.04 6.36 8.82
C GLY A 136 -4.75 6.82 9.49
N PRO A 137 -4.26 6.05 10.47
CA PRO A 137 -3.06 6.39 11.23
C PRO A 137 -1.79 6.16 10.41
N THR A 138 -0.78 7.00 10.59
CA THR A 138 0.54 6.83 9.95
C THR A 138 1.43 5.82 10.67
N ILE A 139 1.15 5.58 11.96
CA ILE A 139 1.80 4.57 12.79
C ILE A 139 0.72 3.78 13.55
N ILE A 140 0.76 2.46 13.44
CA ILE A 140 -0.09 1.53 14.19
C ILE A 140 0.71 0.95 15.35
N LYS A 141 0.41 1.34 16.58
CA LYS A 141 1.02 0.78 17.80
C LYS A 141 0.11 0.94 19.03
N PRO A 142 -0.16 -0.10 19.82
CA PRO A 142 0.20 -1.51 19.57
C PRO A 142 -0.62 -2.10 18.42
N THR A 143 -0.14 -3.18 17.81
CA THR A 143 -0.83 -3.86 16.69
C THR A 143 -1.90 -4.86 17.13
N GLY A 144 -1.99 -5.18 18.42
CA GLY A 144 -2.92 -6.20 18.92
C GLY A 144 -2.74 -7.54 18.19
N CYS A 145 -3.84 -8.17 17.77
CA CYS A 145 -3.84 -9.41 16.98
C CYS A 145 -3.82 -9.19 15.46
N THR A 146 -3.31 -8.06 14.98
CA THR A 146 -3.18 -7.83 13.54
C THR A 146 -2.24 -8.88 12.93
N SER A 147 -2.68 -9.54 11.86
CA SER A 147 -1.89 -10.45 11.03
C SER A 147 -1.61 -9.82 9.68
N CYS A 148 -0.79 -10.44 8.83
CA CYS A 148 -0.57 -9.93 7.48
C CYS A 148 -1.87 -9.89 6.66
N CYS A 149 -2.81 -10.80 6.96
CA CYS A 149 -4.09 -10.82 6.29
C CYS A 149 -4.95 -9.64 6.75
N THR A 150 -5.13 -9.46 8.06
CA THR A 150 -6.00 -8.42 8.63
C THR A 150 -5.40 -7.03 8.65
N GLY A 151 -4.08 -6.91 8.47
CA GLY A 151 -3.40 -5.64 8.34
C GLY A 151 -3.79 -4.90 7.07
N TYR A 152 -3.70 -3.57 7.08
CA TYR A 152 -4.20 -2.75 5.99
C TYR A 152 -3.23 -2.67 4.80
N LYS A 153 -3.76 -2.68 3.58
CA LYS A 153 -2.99 -2.43 2.35
C LYS A 153 -2.27 -1.08 2.42
N GLY A 154 -1.00 -1.05 2.01
CA GLY A 154 -0.15 0.13 2.16
C GLY A 154 0.23 0.45 3.61
N CYS A 155 0.11 -0.50 4.53
CA CYS A 155 0.73 -0.49 5.84
C CYS A 155 1.73 -1.65 5.96
N TYR A 156 2.91 -1.35 6.52
CA TYR A 156 4.08 -2.22 6.56
C TYR A 156 4.35 -2.60 8.01
N TYR A 157 4.18 -3.88 8.34
CA TYR A 157 4.21 -4.39 9.70
C TYR A 157 5.57 -4.97 10.08
N TYR A 158 5.98 -4.67 11.30
CA TYR A 158 7.30 -5.00 11.83
C TYR A 158 7.21 -5.89 13.06
N SER A 159 8.12 -6.86 13.13
CA SER A 159 8.31 -7.71 14.30
C SER A 159 8.87 -6.92 15.49
N LYS A 160 8.82 -7.51 16.69
CA LYS A 160 9.47 -6.97 17.90
C LYS A 160 10.97 -6.70 17.76
N LYS A 161 11.64 -7.34 16.80
CA LYS A 161 13.06 -7.13 16.49
C LYS A 161 13.30 -6.00 15.48
N GLY A 162 12.25 -5.27 15.07
CA GLY A 162 12.36 -4.20 14.07
C GLY A 162 12.54 -4.69 12.63
N LYS A 163 12.39 -6.00 12.37
CA LYS A 163 12.44 -6.57 11.01
C LYS A 163 11.07 -6.50 10.36
N PHE A 164 11.01 -6.01 9.11
CA PHE A 164 9.81 -6.04 8.27
C PHE A 164 9.31 -7.47 8.09
N VAL A 165 8.00 -7.65 8.25
CA VAL A 165 7.35 -8.96 8.13
C VAL A 165 6.49 -9.02 6.87
N CYS A 166 5.58 -8.06 6.71
CA CYS A 166 4.66 -8.05 5.58
C CYS A 166 3.99 -6.68 5.40
N GLU A 167 3.50 -6.46 4.18
CA GLU A 167 2.48 -5.46 3.90
C GLU A 167 1.10 -6.07 4.16
N GLY A 168 0.18 -5.31 4.73
CA GLY A 168 -1.17 -5.75 4.99
C GLY A 168 -1.97 -6.05 3.72
N LYS A 169 -2.98 -6.92 3.82
CA LYS A 169 -3.79 -7.37 2.69
C LYS A 169 -5.26 -6.98 2.79
N SER A 170 -5.74 -6.54 3.95
CA SER A 170 -7.11 -6.07 4.13
C SER A 170 -7.25 -4.63 3.66
N ASP A 171 -8.44 -4.31 3.15
CA ASP A 171 -8.79 -2.92 2.90
C ASP A 171 -8.99 -2.19 4.24
N GLU A 172 -8.55 -0.95 4.31
CA GLU A 172 -8.72 -0.12 5.48
C GLU A 172 -10.14 0.44 5.49
N PRO A 173 -10.88 0.32 6.61
CA PRO A 173 -12.20 0.93 6.72
C PRO A 173 -12.06 2.46 6.66
N LYS A 174 -12.90 3.09 5.83
CA LYS A 174 -12.97 4.55 5.77
C LYS A 174 -13.51 5.09 7.09
N SER A 175 -12.78 6.03 7.70
CA SER A 175 -13.25 6.68 8.93
C SER A 175 -14.23 7.79 8.56
N CYS A 176 -15.51 7.47 8.61
CA CYS A 176 -16.56 8.39 8.25
C CYS A 176 -16.84 9.40 9.38
N SER A 177 -16.92 10.68 9.01
CA SER A 177 -17.46 11.70 9.92
C SER A 177 -18.89 11.31 10.33
N GLN A 178 -19.22 11.39 11.61
CA GLN A 178 -20.58 11.18 12.10
C GLN A 178 -21.47 12.43 11.94
N LYS A 179 -20.97 13.47 11.25
CA LYS A 179 -21.75 14.68 10.98
C LYS A 179 -22.84 14.38 9.96
N CYS A 180 -24.10 14.63 10.31
CA CYS A 180 -25.21 14.49 9.37
C CYS A 180 -25.03 15.45 8.18
N ASP A 181 -25.35 14.99 6.97
CA ASP A 181 -25.43 15.88 5.82
C ASP A 181 -26.81 16.58 5.85
N PRO A 182 -26.86 17.92 6.02
CA PRO A 182 -28.12 18.64 6.12
C PRO A 182 -28.95 18.61 4.82
N LYS A 183 -28.38 18.18 3.70
CA LYS A 183 -29.10 18.01 2.44
C LYS A 183 -29.94 16.73 2.42
N VAL A 184 -29.61 15.76 3.26
CA VAL A 184 -30.31 14.47 3.29
C VAL A 184 -31.67 14.64 3.97
N SER A 185 -32.72 14.35 3.23
CA SER A 185 -34.10 14.40 3.69
C SER A 185 -34.63 13.02 4.08
N TYR A 186 -34.41 12.01 3.24
CA TYR A 186 -34.86 10.64 3.47
C TYR A 186 -33.89 9.62 2.84
N MET A 187 -33.98 8.37 3.28
CA MET A 187 -33.21 7.26 2.69
C MET A 187 -34.08 6.05 2.39
N THR A 188 -33.74 5.33 1.32
CA THR A 188 -34.35 4.03 0.95
C THR A 188 -33.30 2.94 0.96
N CYS A 189 -33.57 1.82 1.61
CA CYS A 189 -32.68 0.65 1.65
C CYS A 189 -33.35 -0.54 0.94
N PRO A 190 -32.98 -0.87 -0.30
CA PRO A 190 -33.66 -1.90 -1.11
C PRO A 190 -33.67 -3.28 -0.45
N HIS A 191 -32.57 -3.68 0.20
CA HIS A 191 -32.45 -4.99 0.85
C HIS A 191 -33.41 -5.20 2.03
N THR A 192 -33.80 -4.13 2.70
CA THR A 192 -34.72 -4.20 3.85
C THR A 192 -36.14 -3.74 3.48
N GLY A 193 -36.35 -3.24 2.26
CA GLY A 193 -37.62 -2.64 1.83
C GLY A 193 -38.03 -1.42 2.67
N SER A 194 -37.11 -0.83 3.43
CA SER A 194 -37.42 0.25 4.37
C SER A 194 -37.13 1.62 3.76
N THR A 195 -38.04 2.56 4.04
CA THR A 195 -37.86 3.98 3.75
C THR A 195 -37.99 4.78 5.03
N TYR A 196 -37.00 5.60 5.33
CA TYR A 196 -36.98 6.45 6.52
C TYR A 196 -37.14 7.90 6.08
N HIS A 197 -38.28 8.50 6.40
CA HIS A 197 -38.66 9.84 5.92
C HIS A 197 -38.36 10.97 6.92
N THR A 198 -37.97 10.66 8.17
CA THR A 198 -37.75 11.66 9.21
C THR A 198 -36.58 11.28 10.13
N GLY A 199 -35.80 12.26 10.57
CA GLY A 199 -34.73 12.07 11.55
C GLY A 199 -33.49 11.33 11.04
N VAL A 200 -33.26 11.32 9.72
CA VAL A 200 -32.16 10.59 9.07
C VAL A 200 -30.85 11.37 9.26
N CYS A 201 -30.14 11.16 10.37
CA CYS A 201 -28.79 11.66 10.56
C CYS A 201 -27.77 10.68 9.94
N VAL A 202 -27.51 10.84 8.65
CA VAL A 202 -26.46 10.11 7.93
C VAL A 202 -25.80 11.06 6.94
N ASN A 203 -24.65 10.65 6.42
CA ASN A 203 -24.06 11.23 5.22
C ASN A 203 -23.69 10.08 4.28
N CYS A 204 -23.18 10.41 3.10
CA CYS A 204 -22.79 9.41 2.10
C CYS A 204 -21.75 8.40 2.60
N CYS A 205 -20.92 8.81 3.57
CA CYS A 205 -19.94 7.94 4.17
C CYS A 205 -20.61 6.97 5.17
N THR A 206 -21.44 7.46 6.09
CA THR A 206 -22.09 6.62 7.12
C THR A 206 -23.32 5.86 6.64
N ALA A 207 -23.82 6.15 5.43
CA ALA A 207 -24.91 5.43 4.82
C ALA A 207 -24.58 3.93 4.70
N LYS A 208 -25.53 3.07 5.08
CA LYS A 208 -25.37 1.61 4.93
C LYS A 208 -25.20 1.25 3.45
N ALA A 209 -24.39 0.23 3.19
CA ALA A 209 -24.13 -0.30 1.86
C ALA A 209 -25.42 -0.50 1.06
N GLY A 210 -25.49 0.10 -0.13
CA GLY A 210 -26.64 -0.02 -1.05
C GLY A 210 -27.89 0.79 -0.67
N CYS A 211 -27.87 1.58 0.41
CA CYS A 211 -28.95 2.50 0.70
C CYS A 211 -28.78 3.82 -0.05
N ASN A 212 -29.87 4.31 -0.63
CA ASN A 212 -29.92 5.56 -1.40
C ASN A 212 -30.34 6.71 -0.48
N LEU A 213 -29.58 7.81 -0.48
CA LEU A 213 -29.89 9.03 0.25
C LEU A 213 -30.44 10.08 -0.70
N TYR A 214 -31.57 10.69 -0.35
CA TYR A 214 -32.25 11.68 -1.19
C TYR A 214 -32.36 13.02 -0.50
N SER A 215 -32.37 14.06 -1.33
CA SER A 215 -32.65 15.43 -0.95
C SER A 215 -34.17 15.68 -0.83
N HIS A 216 -34.56 16.83 -0.28
CA HIS A 216 -35.97 17.24 -0.16
C HIS A 216 -36.69 17.36 -1.52
N ASP A 217 -35.96 17.65 -2.60
CA ASP A 217 -36.49 17.70 -3.97
C ASP A 217 -36.60 16.32 -4.64
N GLY A 218 -36.23 15.25 -3.94
CA GLY A 218 -36.21 13.89 -4.46
C GLY A 218 -34.96 13.52 -5.28
N SER A 219 -33.97 14.41 -5.38
CA SER A 219 -32.71 14.10 -6.06
C SER A 219 -31.86 13.12 -5.26
N LEU A 220 -31.22 12.17 -5.96
CA LEU A 220 -30.28 11.23 -5.36
C LEU A 220 -28.99 11.97 -5.01
N ILE A 221 -28.63 11.96 -3.72
CA ILE A 221 -27.38 12.55 -3.24
C ILE A 221 -26.24 11.53 -3.42
N CYS A 222 -26.46 10.31 -2.96
CA CYS A 222 -25.47 9.23 -3.02
C CYS A 222 -26.06 7.87 -2.66
N ILE A 223 -25.29 6.83 -2.94
CA ILE A 223 -25.55 5.45 -2.54
C ILE A 223 -24.47 5.08 -1.51
N GLY A 224 -24.86 4.48 -0.38
CA GLY A 224 -23.92 4.05 0.65
C GLY A 224 -22.89 3.06 0.10
N ASP A 225 -21.61 3.37 0.28
CA ASP A 225 -20.49 2.56 -0.21
C ASP A 225 -20.22 1.40 0.76
N PRO A 226 -20.17 0.14 0.29
CA PRO A 226 -19.86 -1.02 1.11
C PRO A 226 -18.49 -0.95 1.80
N LYS A 227 -17.56 -0.12 1.32
CA LYS A 227 -16.22 0.05 1.90
C LYS A 227 -16.19 0.99 3.12
N ASN A 228 -17.33 1.57 3.50
CA ASN A 228 -17.43 2.49 4.63
C ASN A 228 -17.81 1.80 5.96
N HIS A 229 -18.12 0.50 5.95
CA HIS A 229 -18.59 -0.28 7.12
C HIS A 229 -17.79 -1.57 7.32
#